data_AF-C3ZE00-F1
#
_entry.id   AF-C3ZE00-F1
#
_cell.length_a   1.000
_cell.length_b   1.000
_cell.length_c   1.000
_cell.angle_alpha   90.00
_cell.angle_beta   90.00
_cell.angle_gamma   90.00
#
_symmetry.space_group_name_H-M   'P 1'
#
loop_
_entity.id
_entity.type
_entity.pdbx_description
1 polymer ?
#
loop_
_entity_poly.entity_id
_entity_poly.type
_entity_poly.pdbx_seq_one_letter_code
_entity_poly.pdbx_strand_id
1 'polypeptide(L)'
;MLDLLPFSPTWVLAGLCAVLLYLYMVWPYSTFKKLGIPGPKPVPLFGNYLSYGKGVSKFDKECYKKFNKVYGIFEGRQPILIVGDLELVKDITVKEANTFTNRRIFEGQGDIIGNGLTILKDADWKRVRSAISPTFSSGKLKQGKLDYEAVNEMHFLEMCVNETLRMFPAAQRFDRVCKEDTEVKGLHIPAGTIVNIPAYAIHHDPEIWPEPEKFKPERFSKEEKESRDPYAYLPFGSGPRNCVGMRLALMELKFALAKALQKVRFVTCDKTVIPIGIKNTLGNQIEGGMWLKVEARS
;
A
#
# COMPACT_ATOMS: atom_id res chain seq x y z
N MET A 1 -16.74 -18.09 -57.35
CA MET A 1 -17.34 -16.97 -56.61
C MET A 1 -16.49 -16.63 -55.37
N LEU A 2 -15.17 -16.59 -55.50
CA LEU A 2 -14.23 -16.28 -54.41
C LEU A 2 -13.08 -15.37 -54.88
N ASP A 3 -13.27 -14.66 -56.00
CA ASP A 3 -12.32 -13.71 -56.60
C ASP A 3 -12.73 -12.25 -56.39
N LEU A 4 -13.51 -11.96 -55.33
CA LEU A 4 -14.08 -10.64 -55.05
C LEU A 4 -13.30 -9.81 -54.01
N LEU A 5 -12.18 -10.32 -53.49
CA LEU A 5 -11.33 -9.58 -52.55
C LEU A 5 -9.91 -9.43 -53.12
N PRO A 6 -9.35 -8.20 -53.16
CA PRO A 6 -7.99 -7.95 -53.66
C PRO A 6 -6.88 -8.51 -52.75
N PHE A 7 -7.25 -9.22 -51.67
CA PHE A 7 -6.35 -9.80 -50.69
C PHE A 7 -6.70 -11.27 -50.46
N SER A 8 -5.69 -12.13 -50.28
CA SER A 8 -5.90 -13.53 -49.88
C SER A 8 -6.76 -13.60 -48.61
N PRO A 9 -7.73 -14.54 -48.53
CA PRO A 9 -8.56 -14.74 -47.34
C PRO A 9 -7.75 -14.87 -46.03
N THR A 10 -6.53 -15.40 -46.10
CA THR A 10 -5.60 -15.49 -44.97
C THR A 10 -5.23 -14.12 -44.39
N TRP A 11 -4.94 -13.13 -45.24
CA TRP A 11 -4.58 -11.78 -44.80
C TRP A 11 -5.78 -11.02 -44.25
N VAL A 12 -6.97 -11.27 -44.79
CA VAL A 12 -8.23 -10.74 -44.25
C VAL A 12 -8.49 -11.29 -42.85
N LEU A 13 -8.32 -12.60 -42.66
CA LEU A 13 -8.50 -13.24 -41.34
C LEU A 13 -7.45 -12.75 -40.34
N ALA A 14 -6.18 -12.65 -40.76
CA ALA A 14 -5.10 -12.15 -39.91
C ALA A 14 -5.34 -10.69 -39.48
N GLY A 15 -5.79 -9.84 -40.40
CA GLY A 15 -6.18 -8.46 -40.11
C GLY A 15 -7.35 -8.38 -39.12
N LEU A 16 -8.40 -9.19 -39.32
CA LEU A 16 -9.53 -9.28 -38.40
C LEU A 16 -9.09 -9.73 -37.01
N CYS A 17 -8.28 -10.78 -36.91
CA CYS A 17 -7.72 -11.25 -35.65
C CYS A 17 -6.89 -10.17 -34.95
N ALA A 18 -6.08 -9.41 -35.68
CA ALA A 18 -5.29 -8.31 -35.12
C ALA A 18 -6.18 -7.17 -34.59
N VAL A 19 -7.26 -6.82 -35.30
CA VAL A 19 -8.22 -5.81 -34.86
C VAL A 19 -8.98 -6.29 -33.62
N LEU A 20 -9.51 -7.51 -33.63
CA LEU A 20 -10.19 -8.10 -32.48
C LEU A 20 -9.27 -8.20 -31.26
N LEU A 21 -8.02 -8.60 -31.47
CA LEU A 21 -7.00 -8.62 -30.43
C LEU A 21 -6.77 -7.20 -29.88
N TYR A 22 -6.56 -6.21 -30.74
CA TYR A 22 -6.39 -4.81 -30.31
C TYR A 22 -7.59 -4.31 -29.50
N LEU A 23 -8.82 -4.53 -29.98
CA LEU A 23 -10.05 -4.15 -29.27
C LEU A 23 -10.14 -4.86 -27.92
N TYR A 24 -9.88 -6.17 -27.89
CA TYR A 24 -9.83 -6.95 -26.65
C TYR A 24 -8.75 -6.45 -25.69
N MET A 25 -7.63 -5.90 -26.17
CA MET A 25 -6.59 -5.33 -25.32
C MET A 25 -6.97 -3.98 -24.72
N VAL A 26 -7.69 -3.13 -25.47
CA VAL A 26 -7.96 -1.73 -25.06
C VAL A 26 -9.36 -1.49 -24.48
N TRP A 27 -10.32 -2.39 -24.66
CA TRP A 27 -11.68 -2.19 -24.15
C TRP A 27 -11.78 -1.89 -22.63
N PRO A 28 -10.95 -2.43 -21.71
CA PRO A 28 -11.08 -2.13 -20.28
C PRO A 28 -10.63 -0.70 -19.98
N TYR A 29 -9.85 -0.06 -20.85
CA TYR A 29 -9.35 1.30 -20.64
C TYR A 29 -10.45 2.37 -20.72
N SER A 30 -11.66 1.97 -21.12
CA SER A 30 -12.85 2.82 -21.05
C SER A 30 -13.51 2.85 -19.66
N THR A 31 -13.16 1.94 -18.74
CA THR A 31 -13.84 1.78 -17.44
C THR A 31 -13.88 3.05 -16.62
N PHE A 32 -12.73 3.64 -16.28
CA PHE A 32 -12.69 4.86 -15.47
C PHE A 32 -13.24 6.09 -16.20
N LYS A 33 -13.08 6.16 -17.53
CA LYS A 33 -13.68 7.22 -18.33
C LYS A 33 -15.21 7.20 -18.24
N LYS A 34 -15.84 6.01 -18.27
CA LYS A 34 -17.29 5.85 -18.11
C LYS A 34 -17.78 6.23 -16.71
N LEU A 35 -16.95 6.01 -15.69
CA LEU A 35 -17.24 6.36 -14.30
C LEU A 35 -16.93 7.84 -13.98
N GLY A 36 -16.41 8.62 -14.93
CA GLY A 36 -15.99 10.00 -14.69
C GLY A 36 -14.74 10.13 -13.82
N ILE A 37 -13.98 9.05 -13.62
CA ILE A 37 -12.80 9.00 -12.76
C ILE A 37 -11.55 9.36 -13.59
N PRO A 38 -10.76 10.38 -13.18
CA PRO A 38 -9.56 10.77 -13.92
C PRO A 38 -8.43 9.75 -13.73
N GLY A 39 -7.43 9.79 -14.60
CA GLY A 39 -6.27 8.92 -14.47
C GLY A 39 -5.22 9.10 -15.57
N PRO A 40 -4.00 8.58 -15.38
CA PRO A 40 -2.97 8.57 -16.42
C PRO A 40 -3.37 7.68 -17.59
N LYS A 41 -3.09 8.13 -18.81
CA LYS A 41 -3.43 7.38 -20.03
C LYS A 41 -2.68 6.02 -20.05
N PRO A 42 -3.39 4.89 -20.18
CA PRO A 42 -2.74 3.58 -20.28
C PRO A 42 -2.12 3.38 -21.66
N VAL A 43 -1.03 2.62 -21.70
CA VAL A 43 -0.39 2.11 -22.92
C VAL A 43 -1.03 0.76 -23.26
N PRO A 44 -1.38 0.49 -24.54
CA PRO A 44 -1.85 -0.82 -24.97
C PRO A 44 -0.97 -1.95 -24.43
N LEU A 45 -1.59 -3.06 -23.98
CA LEU A 45 -0.94 -4.24 -23.38
C LEU A 45 -0.33 -4.03 -21.98
N PHE A 46 0.30 -2.88 -21.73
CA PHE A 46 1.05 -2.65 -20.49
C PHE A 46 0.29 -1.82 -19.44
N GLY A 47 -0.86 -1.23 -19.78
CA GLY A 47 -1.55 -0.30 -18.90
C GLY A 47 -0.60 0.84 -18.50
N ASN A 48 -0.44 1.05 -17.20
CA ASN A 48 0.47 2.05 -16.64
C ASN A 48 1.78 1.44 -16.10
N TYR A 49 2.08 0.15 -16.32
CA TYR A 49 3.32 -0.45 -15.81
C TYR A 49 4.59 0.27 -16.25
N LEU A 50 4.64 0.74 -17.51
CA LEU A 50 5.79 1.49 -18.03
C LEU A 50 6.00 2.83 -17.31
N SER A 51 4.97 3.35 -16.64
CA SER A 51 5.07 4.56 -15.83
C SER A 51 5.75 4.33 -14.48
N TYR A 52 5.96 3.07 -14.07
CA TYR A 52 6.62 2.72 -12.80
C TYR A 52 8.15 2.76 -12.87
N GLY A 53 8.75 3.21 -13.98
CA GLY A 53 10.21 3.22 -14.15
C GLY A 53 10.99 3.95 -13.04
N LYS A 54 10.37 4.95 -12.40
CA LYS A 54 10.92 5.67 -11.23
C LYS A 54 10.39 5.18 -9.87
N GLY A 55 9.77 4.01 -9.85
CA GLY A 55 9.17 3.40 -8.66
C GLY A 55 7.68 3.71 -8.50
N VAL A 56 6.96 2.75 -7.91
CA VAL A 56 5.52 2.82 -7.67
C VAL A 56 5.15 4.01 -6.77
N SER A 57 5.93 4.22 -5.71
CA SER A 57 5.71 5.29 -4.73
C SER A 57 5.80 6.69 -5.33
N LYS A 58 6.75 6.90 -6.25
CA LYS A 58 6.91 8.19 -6.95
C LYS A 58 5.79 8.42 -7.95
N PHE A 59 5.45 7.38 -8.71
CA PHE A 59 4.29 7.41 -9.62
C PHE A 59 3.01 7.78 -8.88
N ASP A 60 2.78 7.21 -7.68
CA ASP A 60 1.62 7.55 -6.85
C ASP A 60 1.65 8.99 -6.37
N LYS A 61 2.77 9.48 -5.84
CA LYS A 61 2.87 10.88 -5.40
C LYS A 61 2.53 11.85 -6.53
N GLU A 62 3.02 11.57 -7.74
CA GLU A 62 2.74 12.39 -8.93
C GLU A 62 1.25 12.32 -9.34
N CYS A 63 0.65 11.13 -9.38
CA CYS A 63 -0.75 10.95 -9.75
C CYS A 63 -1.71 11.47 -8.67
N TYR A 64 -1.42 11.22 -7.40
CA TYR A 64 -2.16 11.69 -6.23
C TYR A 64 -2.34 13.21 -6.26
N LYS A 65 -1.24 13.94 -6.54
CA LYS A 65 -1.30 15.40 -6.71
C LYS A 65 -2.03 15.82 -7.99
N LYS A 66 -1.77 15.15 -9.11
CA LYS A 66 -2.31 15.53 -10.42
C LYS A 66 -3.82 15.30 -10.55
N PHE A 67 -4.35 14.27 -9.91
CA PHE A 67 -5.73 13.81 -10.08
C PHE A 67 -6.56 13.93 -8.80
N ASN A 68 -6.16 14.82 -7.88
CA ASN A 68 -6.90 15.13 -6.66
C ASN A 68 -7.24 13.90 -5.81
N LYS A 69 -6.22 13.09 -5.50
CA LYS A 69 -6.26 12.00 -4.50
C LYS A 69 -7.11 10.77 -4.88
N VAL A 70 -8.01 10.84 -5.86
CA VAL A 70 -8.81 9.71 -6.36
C VAL A 70 -8.65 9.57 -7.87
N TYR A 71 -8.10 8.44 -8.32
CA TYR A 71 -7.79 8.24 -9.74
C TYR A 71 -7.75 6.77 -10.14
N GLY A 72 -8.00 6.51 -11.41
CA GLY A 72 -7.96 5.18 -12.00
C GLY A 72 -6.63 4.90 -12.68
N ILE A 73 -6.06 3.73 -12.45
CA ILE A 73 -4.90 3.21 -13.20
C ILE A 73 -5.20 1.81 -13.74
N PHE A 74 -4.38 1.36 -14.67
CA PHE A 74 -4.47 0.02 -15.25
C PHE A 74 -3.17 -0.73 -15.04
N GLU A 75 -3.22 -1.89 -14.39
CA GLU A 75 -2.11 -2.82 -14.33
C GLU A 75 -2.32 -3.89 -15.41
N GLY A 76 -1.63 -3.72 -16.55
CA GLY A 76 -1.94 -4.44 -17.78
C GLY A 76 -3.35 -4.09 -18.26
N ARG A 77 -4.31 -4.97 -18.01
CA ARG A 77 -5.74 -4.78 -18.33
C ARG A 77 -6.62 -4.61 -17.11
N GLN A 78 -6.10 -4.86 -15.92
CA GLN A 78 -6.85 -4.81 -14.68
C GLN A 78 -7.07 -3.34 -14.28
N PRO A 79 -8.32 -2.85 -14.20
CA PRO A 79 -8.59 -1.55 -13.61
C PRO A 79 -8.31 -1.58 -12.11
N ILE A 80 -7.64 -0.56 -11.61
CA ILE A 80 -7.37 -0.34 -10.19
C ILE A 80 -7.76 1.10 -9.86
N LEU A 81 -8.69 1.24 -8.91
CA LEU A 81 -9.09 2.52 -8.37
C LEU A 81 -8.15 2.88 -7.21
N ILE A 82 -7.41 3.98 -7.35
CA ILE A 82 -6.62 4.52 -6.26
C ILE A 82 -7.48 5.48 -5.44
N VAL A 83 -7.54 5.27 -4.12
CA VAL A 83 -8.31 6.09 -3.18
C VAL A 83 -7.39 6.63 -2.10
N GLY A 84 -7.11 7.92 -2.19
CA GLY A 84 -6.25 8.68 -1.29
C GLY A 84 -6.97 9.74 -0.45
N ASP A 85 -8.26 9.96 -0.69
CA ASP A 85 -9.13 10.80 0.12
C ASP A 85 -9.45 10.12 1.47
N LEU A 86 -9.28 10.84 2.57
CA LEU A 86 -9.32 10.24 3.91
C LEU A 86 -10.72 9.76 4.30
N GLU A 87 -11.78 10.45 3.86
CA GLU A 87 -13.15 10.03 4.12
C GLU A 87 -13.50 8.76 3.36
N LEU A 88 -13.13 8.70 2.08
CA LEU A 88 -13.31 7.49 1.27
C LEU A 88 -12.47 6.33 1.81
N VAL A 89 -11.23 6.57 2.24
CA VAL A 89 -10.40 5.54 2.88
C VAL A 89 -11.08 5.01 4.14
N LYS A 90 -11.61 5.89 4.99
CA LYS A 90 -12.37 5.50 6.18
C LYS A 90 -13.58 4.64 5.84
N ASP A 91 -14.38 5.09 4.88
CA ASP A 91 -15.63 4.42 4.54
C ASP A 91 -15.36 3.05 3.91
N ILE A 92 -14.44 2.96 2.95
CA ILE A 92 -14.06 1.69 2.29
C ILE A 92 -13.40 0.70 3.27
N THR A 93 -12.52 1.18 4.16
CA THR A 93 -11.75 0.28 5.03
C THR A 93 -12.49 -0.11 6.31
N VAL A 94 -13.44 0.70 6.77
CA VAL A 94 -14.12 0.50 8.06
C VAL A 94 -15.63 0.36 7.91
N LYS A 95 -16.33 1.36 7.35
CA LYS A 95 -17.81 1.34 7.32
C LYS A 95 -18.34 0.26 6.38
N GLU A 96 -17.79 0.21 5.17
CA GLU A 96 -18.13 -0.75 4.10
C GLU A 96 -17.19 -1.96 4.09
N ALA A 97 -16.53 -2.26 5.20
CA ALA A 97 -15.53 -3.33 5.26
C ALA A 97 -16.09 -4.71 4.87
N ASN A 98 -17.40 -4.93 5.01
CA ASN A 98 -18.07 -6.17 4.59
C ASN A 98 -18.15 -6.30 3.07
N THR A 99 -18.35 -5.19 2.34
CA THR A 99 -18.32 -5.14 0.86
C THR A 99 -16.90 -5.22 0.34
N PHE A 100 -15.94 -4.62 1.06
CA PHE A 100 -14.52 -4.56 0.70
C PHE A 100 -13.64 -5.58 1.45
N THR A 101 -14.18 -6.73 1.87
CA THR A 101 -13.47 -7.63 2.80
C THR A 101 -12.18 -8.22 2.25
N ASN A 102 -12.08 -8.47 0.95
CA ASN A 102 -11.01 -9.28 0.37
C ASN A 102 -9.85 -8.41 -0.17
N ARG A 103 -8.67 -9.02 -0.30
CA ARG A 103 -7.50 -8.41 -0.94
C ARG A 103 -7.28 -9.04 -2.32
N ARG A 104 -6.57 -8.34 -3.21
CA ARG A 104 -6.17 -8.91 -4.50
C ARG A 104 -5.19 -10.06 -4.31
N ILE A 105 -5.19 -11.00 -5.24
CA ILE A 105 -4.25 -12.11 -5.31
C ILE A 105 -3.39 -11.87 -6.55
N PHE A 106 -2.07 -11.90 -6.41
CA PHE A 106 -1.17 -11.88 -7.55
C PHE A 106 -1.02 -13.31 -8.10
N GLU A 107 -1.14 -13.48 -9.41
CA GLU A 107 -0.90 -14.77 -10.07
C GLU A 107 0.49 -15.32 -9.67
N GLY A 108 0.54 -16.59 -9.25
CA GLY A 108 1.73 -17.24 -8.71
C GLY A 108 1.90 -17.21 -7.18
N GLN A 109 1.16 -16.39 -6.43
CA GLN A 109 1.15 -16.48 -4.94
C GLN A 109 0.33 -17.66 -4.41
N GLY A 110 -0.58 -18.20 -5.21
CA GLY A 110 -1.53 -19.26 -4.82
C GLY A 110 -0.87 -20.57 -4.40
N ASP A 111 0.30 -20.92 -4.93
CA ASP A 111 0.88 -22.25 -4.70
C ASP A 111 1.79 -22.31 -3.46
N ILE A 112 2.44 -21.19 -3.08
CA ILE A 112 3.34 -21.12 -1.92
C ILE A 112 2.65 -20.52 -0.68
N ILE A 113 1.70 -19.59 -0.90
CA ILE A 113 0.98 -18.84 0.16
C ILE A 113 -0.52 -19.17 0.13
N GLY A 114 -0.94 -20.24 -0.54
CA GLY A 114 -2.33 -20.57 -0.88
C GLY A 114 -3.36 -20.58 0.24
N ASN A 115 -2.94 -20.58 1.50
CA ASN A 115 -3.81 -20.52 2.68
C ASN A 115 -3.32 -19.50 3.74
N GLY A 116 -2.46 -18.55 3.35
CA GLY A 116 -1.96 -17.51 4.24
C GLY A 116 -3.05 -16.50 4.62
N LEU A 117 -3.03 -16.01 5.86
CA LEU A 117 -3.99 -15.03 6.40
C LEU A 117 -4.17 -13.79 5.51
N THR A 118 -3.14 -13.41 4.75
CA THR A 118 -3.16 -12.25 3.84
C THR A 118 -4.00 -12.48 2.58
N ILE A 119 -4.17 -13.73 2.15
CA ILE A 119 -4.81 -14.12 0.89
C ILE A 119 -6.20 -14.72 1.12
N LEU A 120 -6.43 -15.35 2.28
CA LEU A 120 -7.74 -15.91 2.64
C LEU A 120 -8.87 -14.91 2.43
N LYS A 121 -10.05 -15.42 2.06
CA LYS A 121 -11.24 -14.64 1.73
C LYS A 121 -12.36 -14.88 2.75
N ASP A 122 -13.22 -13.88 2.88
CA ASP A 122 -14.52 -13.97 3.55
C ASP A 122 -14.51 -14.75 4.89
N ALA A 123 -15.25 -15.86 4.98
CA ALA A 123 -15.41 -16.65 6.19
C ALA A 123 -14.11 -17.33 6.65
N ASP A 124 -13.31 -17.83 5.71
CA ASP A 124 -12.03 -18.48 6.03
C ASP A 124 -11.03 -17.48 6.62
N TRP A 125 -10.97 -16.28 6.04
CA TRP A 125 -10.19 -15.19 6.61
C TRP A 125 -10.68 -14.82 8.02
N LYS A 126 -12.00 -14.64 8.20
CA LYS A 126 -12.58 -14.31 9.52
C LYS A 126 -12.22 -15.38 10.56
N ARG A 127 -12.34 -16.66 10.22
CA ARG A 127 -11.99 -17.79 11.08
C ARG A 127 -10.52 -17.76 11.50
N VAL A 128 -9.60 -17.69 10.55
CA VAL A 128 -8.15 -17.72 10.85
C VAL A 128 -7.72 -16.44 11.57
N ARG A 129 -8.26 -15.27 11.18
CA ARG A 129 -7.99 -13.99 11.86
C ARG A 129 -8.43 -14.04 13.32
N SER A 130 -9.63 -14.54 13.59
CA SER A 130 -10.17 -14.66 14.95
C SER A 130 -9.37 -15.64 15.81
N ALA A 131 -8.86 -16.73 15.22
CA ALA A 131 -8.02 -17.68 15.95
C ALA A 131 -6.64 -17.11 16.34
N ILE A 132 -6.03 -16.28 15.49
CA ILE A 132 -4.67 -15.77 15.69
C ILE A 132 -4.65 -14.45 16.48
N SER A 133 -5.66 -13.59 16.35
CA SER A 133 -5.66 -12.26 16.98
C SER A 133 -5.44 -12.28 18.51
N PRO A 134 -5.98 -13.24 19.30
CA PRO A 134 -5.75 -13.30 20.75
C PRO A 134 -4.28 -13.47 21.14
N THR A 135 -3.45 -14.10 20.28
CA THR A 135 -2.01 -14.29 20.52
C THR A 135 -1.26 -12.97 20.65
N PHE A 136 -1.72 -11.92 19.98
CA PHE A 136 -1.12 -10.57 20.01
C PHE A 136 -1.91 -9.59 20.89
N SER A 137 -2.76 -10.10 21.79
CA SER A 137 -3.46 -9.28 22.77
C SER A 137 -2.50 -8.69 23.81
N SER A 138 -2.82 -7.51 24.34
CA SER A 138 -1.99 -6.87 25.37
C SER A 138 -1.78 -7.76 26.59
N GLY A 139 -2.77 -8.59 26.96
CA GLY A 139 -2.66 -9.54 28.07
C GLY A 139 -1.61 -10.61 27.85
N LYS A 140 -1.54 -11.20 26.64
CA LYS A 140 -0.52 -12.21 26.30
C LYS A 140 0.85 -11.58 26.14
N LEU A 141 0.92 -10.42 25.51
CA LEU A 141 2.15 -9.63 25.34
C LEU A 141 2.77 -9.18 26.67
N LYS A 142 1.95 -8.85 27.68
CA LYS A 142 2.40 -8.50 29.04
C LYS A 142 3.00 -9.67 29.83
N GLN A 143 2.77 -10.93 29.44
CA GLN A 143 3.30 -12.08 30.19
C GLN A 143 4.83 -12.18 30.15
N GLY A 144 5.49 -11.48 29.22
CA GLY A 144 6.94 -11.23 29.25
C GLY A 144 7.42 -10.27 30.35
N LYS A 145 6.49 -9.73 31.16
CA LYS A 145 6.56 -8.92 32.40
C LYS A 145 7.54 -7.75 32.54
N LEU A 146 8.79 -7.82 32.09
CA LEU A 146 9.80 -6.78 32.34
C LEU A 146 10.04 -5.82 31.15
N ASP A 147 9.67 -6.23 29.94
CA ASP A 147 9.94 -5.44 28.74
C ASP A 147 8.73 -4.65 28.22
N TYR A 148 7.50 -5.09 28.50
CA TYR A 148 6.29 -4.49 27.91
C TYR A 148 5.97 -3.09 28.47
N GLU A 149 6.00 -2.91 29.79
CA GLU A 149 5.63 -1.63 30.42
C GLU A 149 6.72 -0.58 30.19
N ALA A 150 7.98 -0.95 30.44
CA ALA A 150 9.13 -0.08 30.16
C ALA A 150 9.19 0.37 28.70
N VAL A 151 8.93 -0.52 27.73
CA VAL A 151 8.87 -0.14 26.31
C VAL A 151 7.74 0.83 26.02
N ASN A 152 6.57 0.70 26.65
CA ASN A 152 5.44 1.61 26.42
C ASN A 152 5.67 3.02 26.96
N GLU A 153 6.48 3.18 28.02
CA GLU A 153 6.84 4.48 28.57
C GLU A 153 7.88 5.24 27.73
N MET A 154 8.52 4.58 26.75
CA MET A 154 9.48 5.22 25.84
C MET A 154 8.79 6.06 24.75
N HIS A 155 8.15 7.16 25.17
CA HIS A 155 7.34 8.01 24.29
C HIS A 155 8.14 8.61 23.12
N PHE A 156 9.36 9.10 23.37
CA PHE A 156 10.18 9.65 22.28
C PHE A 156 10.65 8.59 21.28
N LEU A 157 11.00 7.39 21.77
CA LEU A 157 11.34 6.28 20.87
C LEU A 157 10.15 5.87 20.01
N GLU A 158 8.94 5.88 20.57
CA GLU A 158 7.71 5.63 19.82
C GLU A 158 7.46 6.70 18.75
N MET A 159 7.69 7.96 19.06
CA MET A 159 7.62 9.05 18.10
C MET A 159 8.60 8.85 16.95
N CYS A 160 9.86 8.48 17.23
CA CYS A 160 10.85 8.15 16.21
C CYS A 160 10.45 6.94 15.35
N VAL A 161 9.93 5.89 15.97
CA VAL A 161 9.44 4.70 15.26
C VAL A 161 8.29 5.06 14.32
N ASN A 162 7.33 5.86 14.80
CA ASN A 162 6.18 6.25 13.99
C ASN A 162 6.57 7.19 12.84
N GLU A 163 7.47 8.14 13.07
CA GLU A 163 7.98 9.00 11.99
C GLU A 163 8.78 8.19 10.96
N THR A 164 9.51 7.16 11.39
CA THR A 164 10.17 6.22 10.49
C THR A 164 9.15 5.47 9.64
N LEU A 165 8.08 4.96 10.26
CA LEU A 165 7.01 4.23 9.56
C LEU A 165 6.17 5.13 8.64
N ARG A 166 6.05 6.43 8.93
CA ARG A 166 5.44 7.42 8.03
C ARG A 166 6.30 7.64 6.80
N MET A 167 7.61 7.85 6.98
CA MET A 167 8.53 8.10 5.87
C MET A 167 8.79 6.84 5.04
N PHE A 168 8.82 5.67 5.68
CA PHE A 168 9.21 4.40 5.05
C PHE A 168 8.24 3.26 5.42
N PRO A 169 6.93 3.38 5.11
CA PRO A 169 5.92 2.39 5.49
C PRO A 169 6.17 1.06 4.77
N ALA A 170 6.34 -0.03 5.52
CA ALA A 170 6.69 -1.36 4.96
C ALA A 170 5.83 -1.78 3.75
N ALA A 171 4.54 -1.41 3.76
CA ALA A 171 3.65 -1.50 2.61
C ALA A 171 3.36 -0.10 2.04
N GLN A 172 3.83 0.16 0.81
CA GLN A 172 3.62 1.42 0.10
C GLN A 172 2.14 1.66 -0.28
N ARG A 173 1.45 0.56 -0.59
CA ARG A 173 0.04 0.48 -0.95
C ARG A 173 -0.61 -0.70 -0.24
N PHE A 174 -1.92 -0.68 -0.04
CA PHE A 174 -2.69 -1.86 0.34
C PHE A 174 -4.03 -1.93 -0.38
N ASP A 175 -4.50 -3.14 -0.63
CA ASP A 175 -5.66 -3.39 -1.49
C ASP A 175 -6.92 -3.81 -0.74
N ARG A 176 -8.05 -3.51 -1.36
CA ARG A 176 -9.38 -4.05 -1.10
C ARG A 176 -10.00 -4.46 -2.45
N VAL A 177 -10.91 -5.42 -2.44
CA VAL A 177 -11.67 -5.82 -3.64
C VAL A 177 -13.15 -5.63 -3.34
N CYS A 178 -13.82 -4.85 -4.19
CA CYS A 178 -15.26 -4.64 -4.12
C CYS A 178 -15.99 -5.93 -4.49
N LYS A 179 -16.84 -6.46 -3.62
CA LYS A 179 -17.55 -7.73 -3.88
C LYS A 179 -18.82 -7.57 -4.70
N GLU A 180 -19.45 -6.41 -4.61
CA GLU A 180 -20.73 -6.10 -5.22
C GLU A 180 -20.72 -4.65 -5.69
N ASP A 181 -21.62 -4.31 -6.61
CA ASP A 181 -21.79 -2.94 -7.07
C ASP A 181 -22.25 -2.07 -5.89
N THR A 182 -21.54 -0.98 -5.62
CA THR A 182 -21.84 -0.10 -4.49
C THR A 182 -21.58 1.36 -4.82
N GLU A 183 -22.02 2.24 -3.94
CA GLU A 183 -21.77 3.67 -4.00
C GLU A 183 -21.23 4.13 -2.65
N VAL A 184 -20.04 4.74 -2.66
CA VAL A 184 -19.41 5.28 -1.46
C VAL A 184 -19.23 6.77 -1.68
N LYS A 185 -19.97 7.61 -0.93
CA LYS A 185 -19.88 9.07 -1.00
C LYS A 185 -20.07 9.63 -2.43
N GLY A 186 -21.04 9.10 -3.18
CA GLY A 186 -21.29 9.52 -4.58
C GLY A 186 -20.37 8.87 -5.62
N LEU A 187 -19.39 8.07 -5.19
CA LEU A 187 -18.50 7.33 -6.08
C LEU A 187 -19.06 5.92 -6.31
N HIS A 188 -19.54 5.65 -7.51
CA HIS A 188 -19.94 4.30 -7.90
C HIS A 188 -18.71 3.40 -8.12
N ILE A 189 -18.69 2.25 -7.43
CA ILE A 189 -17.61 1.27 -7.48
C ILE A 189 -18.20 -0.09 -7.90
N PRO A 190 -17.98 -0.53 -9.15
CA PRO A 190 -18.46 -1.82 -9.62
C PRO A 190 -17.81 -3.01 -8.89
N ALA A 191 -18.54 -4.12 -8.82
CA ALA A 191 -18.05 -5.40 -8.33
C ALA A 191 -16.76 -5.83 -9.06
N GLY A 192 -15.85 -6.45 -8.32
CA GLY A 192 -14.55 -6.87 -8.82
C GLY A 192 -13.52 -5.75 -8.93
N THR A 193 -13.89 -4.48 -8.74
CA THR A 193 -12.93 -3.37 -8.73
C THR A 193 -11.93 -3.54 -7.60
N ILE A 194 -10.64 -3.49 -7.94
CA ILE A 194 -9.57 -3.42 -6.96
C ILE A 194 -9.44 -1.97 -6.52
N VAL A 195 -9.62 -1.73 -5.23
CA VAL A 195 -9.39 -0.43 -4.60
C VAL A 195 -8.05 -0.46 -3.88
N ASN A 196 -7.15 0.44 -4.24
CA ASN A 196 -5.81 0.53 -3.70
C ASN A 196 -5.66 1.84 -2.91
N ILE A 197 -5.16 1.74 -1.68
CA ILE A 197 -4.92 2.89 -0.82
C ILE A 197 -3.42 3.21 -0.85
N PRO A 198 -3.00 4.39 -1.34
CA PRO A 198 -1.58 4.72 -1.52
C PRO A 198 -1.01 5.30 -0.23
N ALA A 199 -0.77 4.45 0.78
CA ALA A 199 -0.30 4.85 2.10
C ALA A 199 0.92 5.78 2.04
N TYR A 200 1.91 5.48 1.19
CA TYR A 200 3.09 6.33 1.04
C TYR A 200 2.77 7.74 0.52
N ALA A 201 1.86 7.86 -0.46
CA ALA A 201 1.47 9.16 -1.00
C ALA A 201 0.73 9.99 0.06
N ILE A 202 -0.19 9.37 0.81
CA ILE A 202 -0.90 10.02 1.94
C ILE A 202 0.10 10.48 3.01
N HIS A 203 1.09 9.64 3.34
CA HIS A 203 2.10 9.93 4.37
C HIS A 203 3.07 11.04 3.96
N HIS A 204 3.15 11.36 2.67
CA HIS A 204 3.99 12.43 2.12
C HIS A 204 3.16 13.58 1.52
N ASP A 205 1.87 13.63 1.78
CA ASP A 205 1.03 14.77 1.36
C ASP A 205 1.40 15.99 2.22
N PRO A 206 1.96 17.07 1.63
CA PRO A 206 2.34 18.27 2.37
C PRO A 206 1.15 19.02 2.98
N GLU A 207 -0.08 18.80 2.51
CA GLU A 207 -1.29 19.38 3.11
C GLU A 207 -1.61 18.73 4.46
N ILE A 208 -1.23 17.47 4.64
CA ILE A 208 -1.45 16.69 5.86
C ILE A 208 -0.20 16.71 6.76
N TRP A 209 0.98 16.68 6.14
CA TRP A 209 2.28 16.54 6.79
C TRP A 209 3.22 17.68 6.34
N PRO A 210 3.21 18.85 7.01
CA PRO A 210 4.03 20.00 6.61
C PRO A 210 5.52 19.66 6.60
N GLU A 211 6.27 19.92 5.52
CA GLU A 211 7.66 19.45 5.34
C GLU A 211 7.79 17.91 5.44
N PRO A 212 7.10 17.14 4.57
CA PRO A 212 6.93 15.69 4.72
C PRO A 212 8.23 14.89 4.55
N GLU A 213 9.27 15.48 3.96
CA GLU A 213 10.57 14.83 3.74
C GLU A 213 11.54 15.02 4.92
N LYS A 214 11.20 15.87 5.91
CA LYS A 214 12.00 16.05 7.12
C LYS A 214 11.54 15.09 8.22
N PHE A 215 12.49 14.36 8.80
CA PHE A 215 12.26 13.50 9.96
C PHE A 215 11.99 14.36 11.21
N LYS A 216 10.73 14.43 11.64
CA LYS A 216 10.31 15.16 12.85
C LYS A 216 9.47 14.25 13.76
N PRO A 217 10.08 13.60 14.77
CA PRO A 217 9.36 12.74 15.71
C PRO A 217 8.16 13.42 16.38
N GLU A 218 8.26 14.71 16.66
CA GLU A 218 7.29 15.51 17.41
C GLU A 218 5.89 15.54 16.76
N ARG A 219 5.77 15.21 15.46
CA ARG A 219 4.47 15.01 14.77
C ARG A 219 3.61 13.92 15.39
N PHE A 220 4.23 13.04 16.18
CA PHE A 220 3.60 11.95 16.89
C PHE A 220 3.46 12.20 18.40
N SER A 221 3.60 13.46 18.83
CA SER A 221 3.14 13.90 20.15
C SER A 221 1.65 13.61 20.32
N LYS A 222 1.18 13.60 21.57
CA LYS A 222 -0.22 13.29 21.86
C LYS A 222 -1.15 14.30 21.17
N GLU A 223 -0.82 15.57 21.29
CA GLU A 223 -1.58 16.71 20.78
C GLU A 223 -1.65 16.68 19.24
N GLU A 224 -0.51 16.47 18.58
CA GLU A 224 -0.45 16.42 17.11
C GLU A 224 -1.24 15.22 16.56
N LYS A 225 -1.19 14.06 17.23
CA LYS A 225 -1.97 12.87 16.84
C LYS A 225 -3.47 13.10 17.00
N GLU A 226 -3.89 13.73 18.09
CA GLU A 226 -5.31 14.00 18.37
C GLU A 226 -5.90 15.03 17.41
N SER A 227 -5.10 15.99 16.95
CA SER A 227 -5.53 17.01 15.98
C SER A 227 -5.63 16.53 14.53
N ARG A 228 -4.98 15.40 14.20
CA ARG A 228 -4.85 14.90 12.84
C ARG A 228 -5.89 13.83 12.54
N ASP A 229 -6.35 13.79 11.29
CA ASP A 229 -7.25 12.73 10.84
C ASP A 229 -6.61 11.33 11.07
N PRO A 230 -7.30 10.38 11.73
CA PRO A 230 -6.74 9.06 12.03
C PRO A 230 -6.31 8.25 10.80
N TYR A 231 -6.86 8.55 9.62
CA TYR A 231 -6.57 7.88 8.36
C TYR A 231 -5.45 8.56 7.56
N ALA A 232 -4.87 9.66 8.07
CA ALA A 232 -3.64 10.24 7.56
C ALA A 232 -2.41 9.36 7.79
N TYR A 233 -2.46 8.45 8.77
CA TYR A 233 -1.35 7.58 9.16
C TYR A 233 -1.78 6.10 9.11
N LEU A 234 -1.24 5.36 8.15
CA LEU A 234 -1.70 4.03 7.71
C LEU A 234 -0.56 3.01 7.51
N PRO A 235 0.54 3.00 8.30
CA PRO A 235 1.67 2.09 8.07
C PRO A 235 1.30 0.60 8.23
N PHE A 236 0.20 0.32 8.95
CA PHE A 236 -0.33 -1.01 9.19
C PHE A 236 -1.70 -1.23 8.53
N GLY A 237 -2.12 -0.33 7.64
CA GLY A 237 -3.46 -0.28 7.07
C GLY A 237 -4.54 0.08 8.10
N SER A 238 -5.81 0.00 7.68
CA SER A 238 -6.96 0.32 8.54
C SER A 238 -8.09 -0.72 8.43
N GLY A 239 -8.97 -0.69 9.43
CA GLY A 239 -10.14 -1.55 9.56
C GLY A 239 -9.85 -3.01 9.92
N PRO A 240 -10.84 -3.92 9.76
CA PRO A 240 -10.73 -5.33 10.16
C PRO A 240 -9.56 -6.08 9.51
N ARG A 241 -9.14 -5.63 8.33
CA ARG A 241 -8.02 -6.16 7.55
C ARG A 241 -6.69 -5.44 7.84
N ASN A 242 -6.55 -4.63 8.90
CA ASN A 242 -5.25 -4.07 9.29
C ASN A 242 -4.25 -5.16 9.74
N CYS A 243 -2.99 -4.79 9.96
CA CYS A 243 -1.96 -5.73 10.41
C CYS A 243 -2.36 -6.43 11.72
N VAL A 244 -2.36 -7.77 11.73
CA VAL A 244 -2.66 -8.56 12.94
C VAL A 244 -1.57 -8.42 14.00
N GLY A 245 -0.32 -8.25 13.56
CA GLY A 245 0.87 -8.22 14.40
C GLY A 245 1.34 -6.81 14.76
N MET A 246 0.54 -5.76 14.52
CA MET A 246 0.96 -4.37 14.75
C MET A 246 1.55 -4.15 16.16
N ARG A 247 0.87 -4.64 17.20
CA ARG A 247 1.31 -4.48 18.60
C ARG A 247 2.61 -5.21 18.88
N LEU A 248 2.76 -6.42 18.35
CA LEU A 248 3.99 -7.19 18.49
C LEU A 248 5.15 -6.49 17.78
N ALA A 249 4.96 -6.09 16.52
CA ALA A 249 6.00 -5.44 15.72
C ALA A 249 6.49 -4.13 16.36
N LEU A 250 5.58 -3.29 16.86
CA LEU A 250 5.95 -2.06 17.55
C LEU A 250 6.71 -2.34 18.86
N MET A 251 6.32 -3.38 19.59
CA MET A 251 7.03 -3.78 20.81
C MET A 251 8.43 -4.32 20.49
N GLU A 252 8.55 -5.27 19.57
CA GLU A 252 9.84 -5.87 19.18
C GLU A 252 10.80 -4.80 18.67
N LEU A 253 10.31 -3.88 17.82
CA LEU A 253 11.12 -2.78 17.28
C LEU A 253 11.59 -1.83 18.39
N LYS A 254 10.69 -1.38 19.26
CA LYS A 254 11.06 -0.49 20.38
C LYS A 254 12.01 -1.20 21.36
N PHE A 255 11.78 -2.47 21.68
CA PHE A 255 12.64 -3.25 22.55
C PHE A 255 14.04 -3.43 21.96
N ALA A 256 14.13 -3.88 20.71
CA ALA A 256 15.40 -4.09 20.03
C ALA A 256 16.19 -2.77 19.91
N LEU A 257 15.53 -1.67 19.53
CA LEU A 257 16.16 -0.36 19.47
C LEU A 257 16.63 0.11 20.85
N ALA A 258 15.81 -0.03 21.89
CA ALA A 258 16.20 0.35 23.25
C ALA A 258 17.44 -0.42 23.72
N LYS A 259 17.47 -1.75 23.53
CA LYS A 259 18.62 -2.58 23.91
C LYS A 259 19.87 -2.28 23.09
N ALA A 260 19.73 -2.03 21.80
CA ALA A 260 20.84 -1.63 20.94
C ALA A 260 21.39 -0.27 21.37
N LEU A 261 20.53 0.75 21.46
CA LEU A 261 20.93 2.12 21.78
C LEU A 261 21.52 2.25 23.20
N GLN A 262 21.18 1.37 24.14
CA GLN A 262 21.85 1.32 25.45
C GLN A 262 23.31 0.89 25.38
N LYS A 263 23.70 0.10 24.38
CA LYS A 263 25.04 -0.51 24.27
C LYS A 263 25.90 0.08 23.17
N VAL A 264 25.27 0.58 22.11
CA VAL A 264 25.96 1.05 20.92
C VAL A 264 25.39 2.36 20.39
N ARG A 265 26.23 3.09 19.69
CA ARG A 265 25.88 4.24 18.86
C ARG A 265 26.01 3.85 17.39
N PHE A 266 24.99 4.16 16.61
CA PHE A 266 25.04 4.06 15.16
C PHE A 266 25.54 5.39 14.59
N VAL A 267 26.59 5.34 13.78
CA VAL A 267 27.13 6.52 13.09
C VAL A 267 27.28 6.23 11.60
N THR A 268 27.23 7.28 10.78
CA THR A 268 27.44 7.19 9.34
C THR A 268 28.89 6.76 9.04
N CYS A 269 29.10 6.10 7.91
CA CYS A 269 30.42 5.74 7.39
C CYS A 269 30.50 6.06 5.89
N ASP A 270 31.66 5.82 5.29
CA ASP A 270 31.91 6.13 3.86
C ASP A 270 30.98 5.39 2.89
N LYS A 271 30.31 4.32 3.36
CA LYS A 271 29.30 3.56 2.58
C LYS A 271 27.87 4.04 2.81
N THR A 272 27.63 4.95 3.77
CA THR A 272 26.28 5.44 4.05
C THR A 272 25.82 6.38 2.94
N VAL A 273 24.75 6.01 2.23
CA VAL A 273 24.14 6.85 1.19
C VAL A 273 23.17 7.84 1.82
N ILE A 274 23.38 9.13 1.57
CA ILE A 274 22.54 10.23 2.05
C ILE A 274 22.25 11.18 0.88
N PRO A 275 20.98 11.55 0.60
CA PRO A 275 19.76 11.11 1.30
C PRO A 275 19.43 9.63 1.07
N ILE A 276 18.66 9.03 1.99
CA ILE A 276 18.22 7.63 1.88
C ILE A 276 17.22 7.51 0.71
N GLY A 277 17.59 6.74 -0.31
CA GLY A 277 16.70 6.38 -1.43
C GLY A 277 16.01 5.02 -1.21
N ILE A 278 14.83 4.83 -1.81
CA ILE A 278 14.15 3.53 -1.89
C ILE A 278 14.27 3.03 -3.33
N LYS A 279 14.66 1.77 -3.51
CA LYS A 279 14.72 1.12 -4.83
C LYS A 279 13.34 1.02 -5.46
N ASN A 280 13.31 1.04 -6.79
CA ASN A 280 12.11 0.86 -7.61
C ASN A 280 11.70 -0.62 -7.72
N THR A 281 11.60 -1.34 -6.60
CA THR A 281 11.19 -2.74 -6.56
C THR A 281 9.87 -2.92 -5.78
N LEU A 282 9.29 -4.12 -5.82
CA LEU A 282 8.04 -4.50 -5.13
C LEU A 282 8.14 -4.52 -3.59
N GLY A 283 9.16 -3.88 -3.00
CA GLY A 283 9.33 -3.73 -1.56
C GLY A 283 10.27 -2.58 -1.21
N ASN A 284 10.27 -2.17 0.06
CA ASN A 284 11.09 -1.06 0.54
C ASN A 284 12.54 -1.47 0.75
N GLN A 285 13.28 -1.67 -0.34
CA GLN A 285 14.72 -1.84 -0.25
C GLN A 285 15.40 -0.49 -0.32
N ILE A 286 16.34 -0.25 0.58
CA ILE A 286 17.16 0.97 0.54
C ILE A 286 18.12 0.88 -0.64
N GLU A 287 18.23 1.97 -1.40
CA GLU A 287 19.18 2.10 -2.49
C GLU A 287 20.61 2.06 -1.94
N GLY A 288 21.48 1.22 -2.53
CA GLY A 288 22.85 1.00 -2.03
C GLY A 288 22.97 0.20 -0.72
N GLY A 289 21.84 -0.12 -0.05
CA GLY A 289 21.80 -0.80 1.25
C GLY A 289 21.93 0.16 2.45
N MET A 290 21.63 -0.34 3.65
CA MET A 290 21.79 0.43 4.89
C MET A 290 23.14 0.09 5.53
N TRP A 291 24.11 0.98 5.36
CA TRP A 291 25.44 0.84 5.96
C TRP A 291 25.62 1.85 7.08
N LEU A 292 25.93 1.36 8.27
CA LEU A 292 26.23 2.16 9.46
C LEU A 292 27.45 1.59 10.16
N LYS A 293 28.27 2.45 10.74
CA LYS A 293 29.31 2.05 11.69
C LYS A 293 28.69 1.96 13.08
N VAL A 294 29.05 0.90 13.80
CA VAL A 294 28.57 0.65 15.17
C VAL A 294 29.73 0.89 16.14
N GLU A 295 29.52 1.78 17.09
CA GLU A 295 30.51 2.13 18.11
C GLU A 295 29.95 1.76 19.49
N ALA A 296 30.78 1.27 20.41
CA ALA A 296 30.36 1.02 21.78
C ALA A 296 29.94 2.34 22.46
N ARG A 297 28.86 2.30 23.24
CA ARG A 297 28.44 3.42 24.09
C ARG A 297 29.32 3.43 25.34
N SER A 298 29.97 4.58 25.60
CA SER A 298 30.72 4.83 26.83
C SER A 298 29.78 5.04 28.02
#